data_AF-A0AAD9RDD5-F1
#
_entry.id   AF-A0AAD9RDD5-F1
#
_cell.length_a   1.000
_cell.length_b   1.000
_cell.length_c   1.000
_cell.angle_alpha   90.00
_cell.angle_beta   90.00
_cell.angle_gamma   90.00
#
_symmetry.space_group_name_H-M   'P 1'
#
loop_
_entity.id
_entity.type
_entity.pdbx_description
1 polymer ?
#
loop_
_entity_poly.entity_id
_entity_poly.type
_entity_poly.pdbx_seq_one_letter_code
_entity_poly.pdbx_strand_id
1 'polypeptide(L)'
;SKVKEAYERWQEGAALRNDMRSGFTFCGITFEEYRGQATDPEGTVRRFIERDTGHCFPVGTASTFTTYFAPADFNETVNTLGQPLYAKQEPRRFDRGTDLHTQSNPLPMCHRPAILVKIVAT
;
A
#
# COMPACT_ATOMS: atom_id res chain seq x y z
N SER A 1 36.31 17.14 20.42
CA SER A 1 35.36 18.23 20.10
C SER A 1 34.01 17.84 20.66
N LYS A 2 33.43 18.65 21.56
CA LYS A 2 32.10 18.38 22.19
C LYS A 2 30.98 18.16 21.16
N VAL A 3 31.19 18.65 19.94
CA VAL A 3 30.27 18.49 18.79
C VAL A 3 30.19 17.03 18.31
N LYS A 4 31.30 16.27 18.36
CA LYS A 4 31.30 14.87 17.92
C LYS A 4 30.51 13.97 18.88
N GLU A 5 30.76 14.10 20.18
CA GLU A 5 29.97 13.42 21.22
C GLU A 5 28.49 13.84 21.18
N ALA A 6 28.20 15.13 20.95
CA ALA A 6 26.83 15.60 20.82
C ALA A 6 26.14 15.01 19.58
N TYR A 7 26.86 14.85 18.47
CA TYR A 7 26.33 14.23 17.25
C TYR A 7 26.09 12.72 17.42
N GLU A 8 27.02 11.99 18.04
CA GLU A 8 26.86 10.56 18.36
C GLU A 8 25.65 10.32 19.28
N ARG A 9 25.52 11.09 20.37
CA ARG A 9 24.35 11.03 21.26
C ARG A 9 23.05 11.47 20.59
N TRP A 10 23.13 12.42 19.65
CA TRP A 10 21.98 12.83 18.85
C TRP A 10 21.53 11.71 17.91
N GLN A 11 22.47 10.99 17.28
CA GLN A 11 22.17 9.84 16.42
C GLN A 11 21.61 8.65 17.22
N GLU A 12 22.23 8.31 18.36
CA GLU A 12 21.77 7.25 19.28
C GLU A 12 20.36 7.55 19.83
N GLY A 13 20.09 8.82 20.15
CA GLY A 13 18.78 9.25 20.60
C GLY A 13 17.73 9.41 19.48
N ALA A 14 18.11 9.34 18.21
CA ALA A 14 17.17 9.50 17.09
C ALA A 14 16.20 8.31 16.99
N ALA A 15 16.65 7.10 17.32
CA ALA A 15 15.83 5.88 17.39
C ALA A 15 14.82 5.90 18.56
N LEU A 16 15.13 6.61 19.65
CA LEU A 16 14.24 6.81 20.80
C LEU A 16 13.23 7.96 20.59
N ARG A 17 13.55 8.91 19.70
CA ARG A 17 12.70 10.06 19.37
C ARG A 17 11.74 9.82 18.20
N ASN A 18 12.12 8.95 17.26
CA ASN A 18 11.23 8.49 16.20
C ASN A 18 10.41 7.30 16.68
N ASP A 19 9.12 7.26 16.33
CA ASP A 19 8.27 6.12 16.66
C ASP A 19 8.74 4.88 15.89
N MET A 20 9.52 4.02 16.57
CA MET A 20 10.05 2.76 16.05
C MET A 20 8.96 1.81 15.55
N ARG A 21 7.68 2.01 15.91
CA ARG A 21 6.55 1.26 15.32
C ARG A 21 6.40 1.52 13.82
N SER A 22 6.90 2.65 13.35
CA SER A 22 6.86 3.08 11.94
C SER A 22 8.01 2.49 11.12
N GLY A 23 8.98 1.83 11.78
CA GLY A 23 10.20 1.33 11.16
C GLY A 23 11.45 2.13 11.55
N PHE A 24 12.60 1.67 11.05
CA PHE A 24 13.89 2.35 11.25
C PHE A 24 14.73 2.32 9.98
N THR A 25 15.57 3.33 9.82
CA THR A 25 16.50 3.42 8.68
C THR A 25 17.90 3.01 9.12
N PHE A 26 18.50 2.06 8.40
CA PHE A 26 19.87 1.61 8.61
C PHE A 26 20.62 1.55 7.28
N CYS A 27 21.79 2.17 7.19
CA CYS A 27 22.63 2.22 5.97
C CYS A 27 21.88 2.64 4.69
N GLY A 28 20.89 3.54 4.80
CA GLY A 28 20.09 4.01 3.67
C GLY A 28 18.94 3.08 3.26
N ILE A 29 18.70 2.00 4.01
CA ILE A 29 17.56 1.09 3.86
C ILE A 29 16.58 1.38 5.00
N THR A 30 15.32 1.63 4.67
CA THR A 30 14.24 1.77 5.65
C THR A 30 13.55 0.43 5.83
N PHE A 31 13.56 -0.08 7.06
CA PHE A 31 12.89 -1.30 7.47
C PHE A 31 11.58 -0.94 8.15
N GLU A 32 10.47 -1.40 7.61
CA GLU A 32 9.12 -1.14 8.14
C GLU A 32 8.44 -2.47 8.47
N GLU A 33 7.79 -2.55 9.64
CA GLU A 33 7.01 -3.72 10.00
C GLU A 33 5.63 -3.65 9.37
N TYR A 34 5.34 -4.59 8.47
CA TYR A 34 4.04 -4.66 7.82
C TYR A 34 3.06 -5.50 8.61
N ARG A 35 2.04 -4.86 9.20
CA ARG A 35 1.00 -5.51 10.03
C ARG A 35 -0.35 -5.72 9.33
N GLY A 36 -0.39 -5.48 8.01
CA GLY A 36 -1.63 -5.61 7.25
C GLY A 36 -2.12 -7.05 7.20
N GLN A 37 -3.39 -7.23 7.52
CA GLN A 37 -4.10 -8.51 7.50
C GLN A 37 -5.51 -8.30 6.94
N ALA A 38 -6.04 -9.32 6.26
CA ALA A 38 -7.39 -9.33 5.74
C ALA A 38 -8.07 -10.67 6.05
N THR A 39 -9.38 -10.61 6.24
CA THR A 39 -10.23 -11.79 6.40
C THR A 39 -10.63 -12.31 5.03
N ASP A 40 -10.39 -13.59 4.76
CA ASP A 40 -10.87 -14.24 3.54
C ASP A 40 -12.40 -14.48 3.57
N PRO A 41 -13.05 -14.81 2.44
CA PRO A 41 -14.48 -15.09 2.39
C PRO A 41 -14.91 -16.23 3.33
N GLU A 42 -14.00 -17.13 3.69
CA GLU A 42 -14.19 -18.24 4.61
C GLU A 42 -14.04 -17.84 6.09
N GLY A 43 -13.73 -16.57 6.39
CA GLY A 43 -13.64 -16.03 7.75
C GLY A 43 -12.27 -16.20 8.41
N THR A 44 -11.26 -16.70 7.70
CA THR A 44 -9.90 -16.86 8.19
C THR A 44 -9.10 -15.58 7.98
N VAL A 45 -8.44 -15.11 9.05
CA VAL A 45 -7.57 -13.93 8.99
C VAL A 45 -6.22 -14.34 8.41
N ARG A 46 -5.84 -13.75 7.27
CA ARG A 46 -4.55 -13.94 6.62
C ARG A 46 -3.72 -12.66 6.64
N ARG A 47 -2.43 -12.79 6.89
CA ARG A 47 -1.47 -11.68 6.77
C ARG A 47 -1.11 -11.50 5.30
N PHE A 48 -0.95 -10.25 4.83
CA PHE A 48 -0.51 -10.05 3.44
C PHE A 48 0.97 -10.40 3.24
N ILE A 49 1.77 -10.34 4.30
CA ILE A 49 3.15 -10.84 4.32
C ILE A 49 3.24 -11.98 5.34
N GLU A 50 3.77 -13.12 4.92
CA GLU A 50 3.91 -14.31 5.77
C GLU A 50 4.91 -14.05 6.91
N ARG A 51 4.77 -14.84 7.98
CA ARG A 51 5.73 -14.80 9.09
C ARG A 51 7.13 -15.14 8.57
N ASP A 52 8.13 -14.49 9.13
CA ASP A 52 9.54 -14.73 8.80
C ASP A 52 9.88 -14.42 7.32
N THR A 53 9.03 -13.63 6.64
CA THR A 53 9.27 -13.15 5.28
C THR A 53 9.15 -11.64 5.18
N GLY A 54 9.82 -11.06 4.18
CA GLY A 54 9.76 -9.63 3.87
C GLY A 54 9.96 -9.37 2.38
N HIS A 55 9.73 -8.14 1.96
CA HIS A 55 9.97 -7.69 0.59
C HIS A 55 10.88 -6.47 0.61
N CYS A 56 11.92 -6.48 -0.22
CA CYS A 56 12.82 -5.36 -0.42
C CYS A 56 12.66 -4.81 -1.84
N PHE A 57 12.46 -3.51 -1.94
CA PHE A 57 12.32 -2.79 -3.20
C PHE A 57 12.83 -1.35 -3.04
N PRO A 58 13.36 -0.74 -4.11
CA PRO A 58 13.81 0.65 -4.06
C PRO A 58 12.61 1.62 -4.14
N VAL A 59 12.64 2.65 -3.28
CA VAL A 59 11.68 3.76 -3.28
C VAL A 59 12.27 4.95 -4.07
N GLY A 60 11.41 5.79 -4.66
CA GLY A 60 11.83 6.96 -5.45
C GLY A 60 12.06 6.69 -6.93
N THR A 61 11.66 5.50 -7.42
CA THR A 61 11.66 5.21 -8.85
C THR A 61 10.39 5.75 -9.50
N ALA A 62 10.52 6.54 -10.57
CA ALA A 62 9.39 7.29 -11.14
C ALA A 62 8.29 6.42 -11.80
N SER A 63 8.53 5.12 -12.03
CA SER A 63 7.58 4.27 -12.78
C SER A 63 7.78 2.76 -12.53
N THR A 64 8.15 2.34 -11.32
CA THR A 64 8.25 0.88 -11.06
C THR A 64 6.90 0.29 -10.71
N PHE A 65 6.21 0.89 -9.76
CA PHE A 65 4.91 0.40 -9.29
C PHE A 65 3.85 1.39 -9.72
N THR A 66 2.86 0.93 -10.49
CA THR A 66 1.78 1.78 -10.98
C THR A 66 0.48 0.99 -10.96
N THR A 67 -0.58 1.62 -10.47
CA THR A 67 -1.93 1.05 -10.51
C THR A 67 -2.67 1.68 -11.67
N TYR A 68 -3.03 0.85 -12.65
CA TYR A 68 -3.88 1.26 -13.75
C TYR A 68 -5.35 1.05 -13.39
N PHE A 69 -6.23 1.90 -13.86
CA PHE A 69 -7.68 1.76 -13.66
C PHE A 69 -8.36 1.61 -15.01
N ALA A 70 -9.21 0.60 -15.12
CA ALA A 70 -10.09 0.44 -16.27
C ALA A 70 -11.39 1.23 -16.05
N PRO A 71 -12.08 1.67 -17.12
CA PRO A 71 -13.41 2.24 -17.01
C PRO A 71 -14.41 1.27 -16.39
N ALA A 72 -15.43 1.82 -15.74
CA ALA A 72 -16.57 1.07 -15.25
C ALA A 72 -17.42 0.50 -16.40
N ASP A 73 -18.14 -0.59 -16.12
CA ASP A 73 -19.04 -1.26 -17.08
C ASP A 73 -20.42 -0.58 -17.19
N PHE A 74 -20.58 0.62 -16.64
CA PHE A 74 -21.77 1.43 -16.89
C PHE A 74 -21.78 1.94 -18.32
N ASN A 75 -22.95 1.93 -18.96
CA ASN A 75 -23.15 2.44 -20.33
C ASN A 75 -22.62 3.88 -20.53
N GLU A 76 -22.60 4.69 -19.48
CA GLU A 76 -22.11 6.08 -19.51
C GLU A 76 -20.59 6.22 -19.37
N THR A 77 -19.91 5.20 -18.85
CA THR A 77 -18.45 5.18 -18.64
C THR A 77 -17.72 4.34 -19.68
N VAL A 78 -18.45 3.70 -20.61
CA VAL A 78 -17.86 3.00 -21.75
C VAL A 78 -17.00 3.97 -22.56
N ASN A 79 -15.77 3.55 -22.89
CA ASN A 79 -14.79 4.33 -23.65
C ASN A 79 -14.35 5.65 -22.99
N THR A 80 -14.53 5.79 -21.67
CA THR A 80 -14.00 6.91 -20.89
C THR A 80 -12.70 6.52 -20.19
N LEU A 81 -11.94 7.52 -19.73
CA LEU A 81 -10.75 7.27 -18.90
C LEU A 81 -11.16 6.60 -17.59
N GLY A 82 -10.41 5.55 -17.22
CA GLY A 82 -10.60 4.82 -15.97
C GLY A 82 -10.41 5.70 -14.75
N GLN A 83 -11.38 5.66 -13.83
CA GLN A 83 -11.34 6.34 -12.54
C GLN A 83 -11.09 5.33 -11.42
N PRO A 84 -10.47 5.76 -10.30
CA PRO A 84 -10.23 4.88 -9.16
C PRO A 84 -11.48 4.28 -8.54
N LEU A 85 -12.60 4.99 -8.60
CA LEU A 85 -13.87 4.57 -8.04
C LEU A 85 -15.00 5.22 -8.84
N TYR A 86 -15.97 4.41 -9.23
CA TYR A 86 -17.23 4.86 -9.80
C TYR A 86 -18.35 4.58 -8.81
N ALA A 87 -19.28 5.51 -8.68
CA ALA A 87 -20.43 5.39 -7.80
C ALA A 87 -21.68 5.87 -8.55
N LYS A 88 -22.71 5.04 -8.62
CA LYS A 88 -23.98 5.34 -9.26
C LYS A 88 -25.12 5.14 -8.29
N GLN A 89 -26.04 6.11 -8.27
CA GLN A 89 -27.23 6.06 -7.43
C GLN A 89 -28.46 5.87 -8.31
N GLU A 90 -29.30 4.89 -7.97
CA GLU A 90 -30.58 4.66 -8.63
C GLU A 90 -31.71 4.76 -7.58
N PRO A 91 -32.74 5.61 -7.79
CA PRO A 91 -33.89 5.63 -6.90
C PRO A 91 -34.66 4.31 -7.02
N ARG A 92 -34.99 3.71 -5.88
CA ARG A 92 -35.79 2.49 -5.81
C ARG A 92 -37.22 2.75 -6.26
N ARG A 93 -37.93 1.69 -6.66
CA ARG A 93 -39.35 1.75 -7.00
C ARG A 93 -40.16 2.52 -5.93
N PHE A 94 -40.99 3.45 -6.39
CA PHE A 94 -41.83 4.32 -5.56
C PHE A 94 -41.08 5.32 -4.67
N ASP A 95 -39.84 5.69 -5.02
CA ASP A 95 -38.97 6.58 -4.24
C ASP A 95 -38.71 6.09 -2.80
N ARG A 96 -38.86 4.77 -2.58
CA ARG A 96 -38.64 4.13 -1.26
C ARG A 96 -37.20 3.69 -1.09
N GLY A 97 -36.29 4.66 -1.21
CA GLY A 97 -34.85 4.51 -0.99
C GLY A 97 -34.01 4.66 -2.24
N THR A 98 -32.70 4.54 -2.09
CA THR A 98 -31.70 4.69 -3.15
C THR A 98 -30.76 3.50 -3.12
N ASP A 99 -30.58 2.85 -4.27
CA ASP A 99 -29.52 1.87 -4.48
C ASP A 99 -28.25 2.59 -4.88
N LEU A 100 -27.15 2.25 -4.22
CA LEU A 100 -25.82 2.74 -4.54
C LEU A 100 -24.99 1.60 -5.10
N HIS A 101 -24.57 1.72 -6.35
CA HIS A 101 -23.65 0.79 -6.99
C HIS A 101 -22.26 1.41 -7.07
N THR A 102 -21.27 0.79 -6.44
CA THR A 102 -19.88 1.22 -6.53
C THR A 102 -19.03 0.18 -7.24
N GLN A 103 -18.23 0.62 -8.19
CA GLN A 103 -17.32 -0.24 -8.95
C GLN A 103 -15.92 0.37 -8.99
N SER A 104 -14.90 -0.49 -8.91
CA SER A 104 -13.51 -0.13 -9.10
C SER A 104 -12.81 -1.28 -9.82
N ASN A 105 -12.08 -0.98 -10.88
CA ASN A 105 -11.34 -1.96 -11.68
C ASN A 105 -9.83 -1.65 -11.66
N PRO A 106 -9.14 -1.81 -10.51
CA PRO A 106 -7.72 -1.56 -10.38
C PRO A 106 -6.87 -2.75 -10.87
N LEU A 107 -5.78 -2.44 -11.59
CA LEU A 107 -4.72 -3.38 -11.94
C LEU A 107 -3.37 -2.85 -11.43
N PRO A 108 -2.93 -3.26 -10.23
CA PRO A 108 -1.59 -2.99 -9.75
C PRO A 108 -0.55 -3.71 -10.62
N MET A 109 0.39 -2.97 -11.21
CA MET A 109 1.43 -3.52 -12.08
C MET A 109 2.82 -3.09 -11.60
N CYS A 110 3.76 -4.03 -11.63
CA CYS A 110 5.18 -3.77 -11.44
C CYS A 110 5.88 -3.84 -12.81
N HIS A 111 6.37 -2.70 -13.31
CA HIS A 111 7.07 -2.61 -14.60
C HIS A 111 8.46 -3.26 -14.58
N ARG A 112 9.05 -3.43 -13.39
CA ARG A 112 10.37 -4.06 -13.22
C ARG A 112 10.31 -5.11 -12.12
N PRO A 113 9.75 -6.31 -12.39
CA PRO A 113 9.54 -7.31 -11.34
C PRO A 113 10.83 -7.77 -10.66
N ALA A 114 11.97 -7.72 -11.38
CA ALA A 114 13.28 -8.10 -10.84
C ALA A 114 13.77 -7.26 -9.66
N ILE A 115 13.19 -6.07 -9.42
CA ILE A 115 13.62 -5.21 -8.31
C ILE A 115 12.87 -5.48 -7.00
N LEU A 116 11.83 -6.32 -7.04
CA LEU A 116 11.10 -6.77 -5.86
C LEU A 116 11.71 -8.10 -5.41
N VAL A 117 12.45 -8.08 -4.32
CA VAL A 117 13.16 -9.24 -3.78
C VAL A 117 12.45 -9.74 -2.53
N LYS A 118 12.06 -11.02 -2.51
CA LYS A 118 11.57 -11.68 -1.30
C LYS A 118 12.76 -12.03 -0.40
N ILE A 119 12.69 -11.61 0.86
CA ILE A 119 13.64 -11.95 1.90
C ILE A 119 12.96 -12.95 2.84
N VAL A 120 13.70 -13.96 3.27
CA VAL A 120 13.24 -14.97 4.24
C VAL A 120 14.24 -14.99 5.39
N ALA A 121 13.75 -14.85 6.62
CA ALA A 121 14.55 -15.06 7.81
C ALA A 121 14.77 -16.57 7.98
N THR A 122 16.04 -16.98 7.96
CA THR A 122 16.45 -18.37 8.23
C THR A 122 16.87 -18.50 9.68
#